data_AF-A0A2E7W0G2-F1
#
_entry.id   AF-A0A2E7W0G2-F1
#
_cell.length_a   1.000
_cell.length_b   1.000
_cell.length_c   1.000
_cell.angle_alpha   90.00
_cell.angle_beta   90.00
_cell.angle_gamma   90.00
#
_symmetry.space_group_name_H-M   'P 1'
#
loop_
_entity.id
_entity.type
_entity.pdbx_description
1 polymer ?
#
loop_
_entity_poly.entity_id
_entity_poly.type
_entity_poly.pdbx_seq_one_letter_code
_entity_poly.pdbx_strand_id
1 'polypeptide(L)'
;MTIIEVKDQPVRDWSAFRLSNEAGIASAPVIPSDGSKFLERVRDSFIEQFDFERNAMVDLEDEDLVSDLMFEQRHDIVHNVVDGCVPIYTHQIWETFTDLCAWSEDLSELGGPETDMNKNAMTALYMIGCRLGDVLWDAYKKELET
;
A
#
# COMPACT_ATOMS: atom_id res chain seq x y z
N MET A 1 -12.34 21.27 15.36
CA MET A 1 -11.87 20.14 14.53
C MET A 1 -12.83 20.08 13.35
N THR A 2 -12.42 20.61 12.20
CA THR A 2 -13.28 20.63 11.01
C THR A 2 -13.14 19.28 10.34
N ILE A 3 -14.19 18.47 10.40
CA ILE A 3 -14.28 17.25 9.59
C ILE A 3 -14.55 17.73 8.17
N ILE A 4 -13.53 17.69 7.32
CA ILE A 4 -13.69 17.89 5.89
C ILE A 4 -14.25 16.56 5.36
N GLU A 5 -15.53 16.54 4.98
CA GLU A 5 -16.06 15.44 4.17
C GLU A 5 -15.32 15.43 2.84
N VAL A 6 -14.34 14.53 2.72
CA VAL A 6 -13.76 14.19 1.42
C VAL A 6 -14.86 13.40 0.70
N LYS A 7 -15.42 13.96 -0.38
CA LYS A 7 -16.31 13.20 -1.28
C LYS A 7 -15.63 11.87 -1.61
N ASP A 8 -16.40 10.79 -1.65
CA ASP A 8 -15.86 9.49 -2.07
C ASP A 8 -15.35 9.62 -3.51
N GLN A 9 -14.04 9.71 -3.63
CA GLN A 9 -13.30 9.73 -4.89
C GLN A 9 -12.90 8.30 -5.23
N PRO A 10 -12.84 7.94 -6.52
CA PRO A 10 -12.29 6.67 -6.96
C PRO A 10 -10.93 6.41 -6.32
N VAL A 11 -10.61 5.16 -5.99
CA VAL A 11 -9.34 4.78 -5.35
C VAL A 11 -8.16 5.32 -6.14
N ARG A 12 -8.22 5.26 -7.48
CA ARG A 12 -7.21 5.81 -8.40
C ARG A 12 -6.89 7.29 -8.17
N ASP A 13 -7.84 8.08 -7.67
CA ASP A 13 -7.71 9.52 -7.46
C ASP A 13 -7.29 9.91 -6.03
N TRP A 14 -7.06 8.92 -5.15
CA TRP A 14 -6.71 9.19 -3.76
C TRP A 14 -5.35 9.88 -3.65
N SER A 15 -5.34 11.14 -3.20
CA SER A 15 -4.10 11.90 -2.96
C SER A 15 -3.17 11.20 -1.97
N ALA A 16 -1.86 11.48 -2.03
CA ALA A 16 -0.88 11.03 -1.04
C ALA A 16 -1.27 11.35 0.42
N PHE A 17 -1.98 12.46 0.65
CA PHE A 17 -2.54 12.79 1.96
C PHE A 17 -3.56 11.74 2.43
N ARG A 18 -4.53 11.38 1.58
CA ARG A 18 -5.50 10.32 1.89
C ARG A 18 -4.77 9.00 2.12
N LEU A 19 -3.89 8.62 1.20
CA LEU A 19 -3.12 7.36 1.31
C LEU A 19 -2.32 7.28 2.62
N SER A 20 -1.73 8.39 3.08
CA SER A 20 -1.02 8.41 4.37
C SER A 20 -1.93 8.20 5.58
N ASN A 21 -3.15 8.72 5.54
CA ASN A 21 -4.12 8.50 6.61
C ASN A 21 -4.59 7.04 6.62
N GLU A 22 -4.89 6.48 5.45
CA GLU A 22 -5.32 5.08 5.31
C GLU A 22 -4.22 4.10 5.74
N ALA A 23 -2.95 4.41 5.45
CA ALA A 23 -1.81 3.61 5.88
C ALA A 23 -1.49 3.74 7.40
N GLY A 24 -2.23 4.60 8.12
CA GLY A 24 -2.10 4.81 9.56
C GLY A 24 -0.84 5.58 9.97
N ILE A 25 -0.34 6.44 9.09
CA ILE A 25 0.94 7.14 9.29
C ILE A 25 0.72 8.44 10.08
N ALA A 26 1.58 8.72 11.05
CA ALA A 26 1.44 9.86 11.96
C ALA A 26 1.67 11.24 11.30
N SER A 27 2.17 11.28 10.07
CA SER A 27 2.43 12.53 9.35
C SER A 27 1.96 12.44 7.90
N ALA A 28 1.29 13.50 7.45
CA ALA A 28 1.10 13.71 6.02
C ALA A 28 2.46 13.95 5.36
N PRO A 29 2.79 13.28 4.24
CA PRO A 29 4.03 13.54 3.54
C PRO A 29 4.02 14.96 2.97
N VAL A 30 5.19 15.61 2.92
CA VAL A 30 5.37 16.84 2.14
C VAL A 30 5.14 16.49 0.66
N ILE A 31 4.42 17.32 -0.09
CA ILE A 31 4.12 17.04 -1.51
C ILE A 31 4.93 18.00 -2.40
N PRO A 32 5.72 17.50 -3.37
CA PRO A 32 6.09 16.10 -3.59
C PRO A 32 7.25 15.63 -2.67
N SER A 33 7.24 14.37 -2.25
CA SER A 33 8.34 13.71 -1.50
C SER A 33 8.51 12.24 -1.93
N ASP A 34 9.59 11.58 -1.48
CA ASP A 34 9.80 10.17 -1.80
C ASP A 34 8.81 9.28 -1.03
N GLY A 35 8.44 9.69 0.19
CA GLY A 35 7.30 9.11 0.92
C GLY A 35 5.98 9.19 0.15
N SER A 36 5.63 10.36 -0.41
CA SER A 36 4.38 10.48 -1.18
C SER A 36 4.37 9.61 -2.43
N LYS A 37 5.49 9.55 -3.15
CA LYS A 37 5.65 8.70 -4.34
C LYS A 37 5.57 7.21 -4.02
N PHE A 38 6.10 6.79 -2.86
CA PHE A 38 5.98 5.41 -2.41
C PHE A 38 4.51 5.00 -2.24
N LEU A 39 3.72 5.81 -1.54
CA LEU A 39 2.29 5.51 -1.30
C LEU A 39 1.49 5.51 -2.61
N GLU A 40 1.73 6.48 -3.49
CA GLU A 40 1.09 6.55 -4.80
C GLU A 40 1.47 5.35 -5.68
N ARG A 41 2.74 4.92 -5.65
CA ARG A 41 3.19 3.72 -6.37
C ARG A 41 2.52 2.46 -5.84
N VAL A 42 2.41 2.30 -4.52
CA VAL A 42 1.68 1.15 -3.93
C VAL A 42 0.22 1.14 -4.42
N ARG A 43 -0.46 2.29 -4.42
CA ARG A 43 -1.83 2.41 -4.96
C ARG A 43 -1.90 2.01 -6.44
N ASP A 44 -1.06 2.60 -7.27
CA ASP A 44 -1.13 2.40 -8.72
C ASP A 44 -0.78 0.96 -9.09
N SER A 45 0.29 0.41 -8.52
CA SER A 45 0.69 -0.98 -8.73
C SER A 45 -0.32 -1.98 -8.17
N PHE A 46 -0.98 -1.67 -7.05
CA PHE A 46 -2.06 -2.50 -6.51
C PHE A 46 -3.22 -2.61 -7.49
N ILE A 47 -3.69 -1.47 -8.00
CA ILE A 47 -4.82 -1.42 -8.94
C ILE A 47 -4.49 -2.15 -10.24
N GLU A 48 -3.28 -1.94 -10.78
CA GLU A 48 -2.82 -2.64 -11.97
C GLU A 48 -2.77 -4.17 -11.76
N GLN A 49 -2.21 -4.64 -10.63
CA GLN A 49 -2.15 -6.07 -10.33
C GLN A 49 -3.53 -6.68 -10.09
N PHE A 50 -4.41 -5.98 -9.34
CA PHE A 50 -5.77 -6.42 -9.07
C PHE A 50 -6.57 -6.58 -10.37
N ASP A 51 -6.52 -5.56 -11.24
CA ASP A 51 -7.19 -5.59 -12.53
C ASP A 51 -6.64 -6.72 -13.42
N PHE A 52 -5.31 -6.93 -13.41
CA PHE A 52 -4.68 -8.01 -14.17
C PHE A 52 -5.15 -9.40 -13.74
N GLU A 53 -5.07 -9.73 -12.45
CA GLU A 53 -5.46 -11.04 -11.92
C GLU A 53 -6.96 -11.28 -12.10
N ARG A 54 -7.80 -10.27 -11.79
CA ARG A 54 -9.25 -10.37 -11.98
C ARG A 54 -9.59 -10.65 -13.44
N ASN A 55 -9.02 -9.91 -14.38
CA ASN A 55 -9.30 -10.10 -15.82
C ASN A 55 -8.82 -11.48 -16.30
N ALA A 56 -7.69 -11.96 -15.81
CA ALA A 56 -7.20 -13.30 -16.14
C ALA A 56 -8.15 -14.42 -15.67
N MET A 57 -8.88 -14.20 -14.57
CA MET A 57 -9.87 -15.15 -14.06
C MET A 57 -11.24 -15.04 -14.74
N VAL A 58 -11.71 -13.82 -15.04
CA VAL A 58 -13.01 -13.60 -15.72
C VAL A 58 -13.04 -14.27 -17.10
N ASP A 59 -11.89 -14.41 -17.77
CA ASP A 59 -11.79 -15.13 -19.04
C ASP A 59 -11.97 -16.65 -18.92
N LEU A 60 -11.88 -17.21 -17.70
CA LEU A 60 -11.83 -18.65 -17.43
C LEU A 60 -12.98 -19.15 -16.54
N GLU A 61 -13.52 -18.30 -15.66
CA GLU A 61 -14.43 -18.68 -14.58
C GLU A 61 -15.68 -17.77 -14.52
N ASP A 62 -16.74 -18.25 -13.87
CA ASP A 62 -17.93 -17.45 -13.60
C ASP A 62 -17.65 -16.32 -12.59
N GLU A 63 -18.32 -15.17 -12.75
CA GLU A 63 -18.05 -13.94 -11.96
C GLU A 63 -18.16 -14.15 -10.43
N ASP A 64 -19.10 -14.98 -9.97
CA ASP A 64 -19.25 -15.31 -8.54
C ASP A 64 -18.01 -16.06 -8.00
N LEU A 65 -17.42 -16.95 -8.79
CA LEU A 65 -16.23 -17.71 -8.42
C LEU A 65 -14.97 -16.84 -8.45
N VAL A 66 -14.90 -15.87 -9.37
CA VAL A 66 -13.79 -14.90 -9.45
C VAL A 66 -13.65 -14.14 -8.13
N SER A 67 -14.74 -13.72 -7.49
CA SER A 67 -14.70 -12.99 -6.22
C SER A 67 -14.05 -13.80 -5.09
N ASP A 68 -14.40 -15.08 -4.99
CA ASP A 68 -13.85 -16.00 -3.98
C ASP A 68 -12.36 -16.30 -4.25
N LEU A 69 -12.00 -16.60 -5.51
CA LEU A 69 -10.61 -16.85 -5.91
C LEU A 69 -9.72 -15.63 -5.70
N MET A 70 -10.21 -14.43 -6.03
CA MET A 70 -9.51 -13.18 -5.75
C MET A 70 -9.28 -13.02 -4.25
N PHE A 71 -10.28 -13.31 -3.41
CA PHE A 71 -10.11 -13.23 -1.96
C PHE A 71 -9.00 -14.17 -1.44
N GLU A 72 -8.88 -15.38 -1.98
CA GLU A 72 -7.78 -16.29 -1.65
C GLU A 72 -6.40 -15.73 -2.06
N GLN A 73 -6.33 -14.97 -3.16
CA GLN A 73 -5.11 -14.33 -3.64
C GLN A 73 -4.77 -12.99 -2.98
N ARG A 74 -5.65 -12.43 -2.13
CA ARG A 74 -5.45 -11.12 -1.47
C ARG A 74 -4.05 -10.97 -0.88
N HIS A 75 -3.64 -11.98 -0.10
CA HIS A 75 -2.36 -11.97 0.59
C HIS A 75 -1.21 -11.82 -0.41
N ASP A 76 -1.17 -12.68 -1.43
CA ASP A 76 -0.10 -12.68 -2.42
C ASP A 76 -0.08 -11.38 -3.24
N ILE A 77 -1.25 -10.88 -3.67
CA ILE A 77 -1.36 -9.62 -4.41
C ILE A 77 -0.78 -8.46 -3.59
N VAL A 78 -1.25 -8.29 -2.34
CA VAL A 78 -0.79 -7.21 -1.47
C VAL A 78 0.72 -7.31 -1.22
N HIS A 79 1.21 -8.48 -0.83
CA HIS A 79 2.62 -8.64 -0.47
C HIS A 79 3.56 -8.49 -1.69
N ASN A 80 3.19 -9.02 -2.86
CA ASN A 80 4.01 -8.89 -4.07
C ASN A 80 4.07 -7.44 -4.55
N VAL A 81 2.94 -6.73 -4.53
CA VAL A 81 2.90 -5.30 -4.90
C VAL A 81 3.78 -4.48 -3.97
N VAL A 82 3.63 -4.68 -2.65
CA VAL A 82 4.36 -3.91 -1.65
C VAL A 82 5.85 -4.18 -1.74
N ASP A 83 6.28 -5.44 -1.85
CA ASP A 83 7.69 -5.81 -2.02
C ASP A 83 8.30 -5.14 -3.25
N GLY A 84 7.60 -5.17 -4.39
CA GLY A 84 8.01 -4.46 -5.60
C GLY A 84 8.08 -2.93 -5.47
N CYS A 85 7.41 -2.37 -4.46
CA CYS A 85 7.39 -0.95 -4.16
C CYS A 85 8.40 -0.51 -3.10
N VAL A 86 9.06 -1.40 -2.35
CA VAL A 86 10.05 -0.96 -1.36
C VAL A 86 11.31 -0.44 -2.08
N PRO A 87 11.82 0.76 -1.76
CA PRO A 87 13.05 1.26 -2.37
C PRO A 87 14.26 0.37 -2.07
N ILE A 88 15.15 0.19 -3.04
CA ILE A 88 16.36 -0.64 -2.88
C ILE A 88 17.65 0.18 -2.74
N TYR A 89 17.64 1.43 -3.18
CA TYR A 89 18.80 2.31 -3.06
C TYR A 89 18.79 2.98 -1.69
N THR A 90 19.91 2.89 -0.97
CA THR A 90 20.06 3.35 0.41
C THR A 90 19.55 4.78 0.62
N HIS A 91 19.89 5.71 -0.27
CA HIS A 91 19.42 7.09 -0.16
C HIS A 91 17.88 7.19 -0.18
N GLN A 92 17.23 6.51 -1.12
CA GLN A 92 15.78 6.51 -1.26
C GLN A 92 15.07 5.78 -0.12
N ILE A 93 15.68 4.71 0.41
CA ILE A 93 15.17 4.02 1.61
C ILE A 93 15.06 5.02 2.75
N TRP A 94 16.14 5.73 3.04
CA TRP A 94 16.18 6.65 4.18
C TRP A 94 15.31 7.89 3.98
N GLU A 95 15.26 8.48 2.77
CA GLU A 95 14.33 9.59 2.50
C GLU A 95 12.87 9.16 2.72
N THR A 96 12.46 8.05 2.10
CA THR A 96 11.10 7.50 2.25
C THR A 96 10.80 7.17 3.71
N PHE A 97 11.73 6.53 4.42
CA PHE A 97 11.59 6.18 5.83
C PHE A 97 11.38 7.41 6.71
N THR A 98 12.12 8.49 6.46
CA THR A 98 11.98 9.72 7.24
C THR A 98 10.72 10.50 6.88
N ASP A 99 10.36 10.57 5.60
CA ASP A 99 9.16 11.27 5.13
C ASP A 99 7.89 10.66 5.74
N LEU A 100 7.86 9.34 5.87
CA LEU A 100 6.73 8.58 6.40
C LEU A 100 6.83 8.33 7.91
N CYS A 101 7.78 8.93 8.62
CA CYS A 101 7.94 8.69 10.06
C CYS A 101 8.01 7.20 10.45
N ALA A 102 8.59 6.37 9.57
CA ALA A 102 8.56 4.91 9.67
C ALA A 102 9.37 4.35 10.84
N TRP A 103 10.14 5.17 11.55
CA TRP A 103 10.78 4.81 12.82
C TRP A 103 9.77 4.52 13.94
N SER A 104 8.50 4.87 13.76
CA SER A 104 7.43 4.60 14.72
C SER A 104 6.85 3.18 14.61
N GLU A 105 7.22 2.43 13.58
CA GLU A 105 6.77 1.05 13.38
C GLU A 105 7.35 0.09 14.43
N ASP A 106 6.50 -0.85 14.88
CA ASP A 106 6.93 -1.93 15.76
C ASP A 106 7.53 -3.07 14.93
N LEU A 107 8.85 -3.20 14.98
CA LEU A 107 9.59 -4.24 14.25
C LEU A 107 9.88 -5.48 15.10
N SER A 108 9.26 -5.65 16.27
CA SER A 108 9.58 -6.77 17.17
C SER A 108 9.35 -8.16 16.57
N GLU A 109 8.42 -8.29 15.62
CA GLU A 109 8.09 -9.58 14.98
C GLU A 109 8.81 -9.81 13.64
N LEU A 110 9.03 -8.77 12.86
CA LEU A 110 9.55 -8.85 11.48
C LEU A 110 10.95 -8.26 11.31
N GLY A 111 11.44 -7.52 12.30
CA GLY A 111 12.73 -6.86 12.29
C GLY A 111 13.90 -7.84 12.28
N GLY A 112 14.98 -7.43 11.64
CA GLY A 112 16.26 -8.11 11.70
C GLY A 112 17.09 -7.66 12.90
N PRO A 113 18.37 -8.09 12.97
CA PRO A 113 19.32 -7.62 13.97
C PRO A 113 19.35 -6.09 14.02
N GLU A 114 19.40 -5.51 15.22
CA GLU A 114 19.45 -4.04 15.44
C GLU A 114 20.61 -3.34 14.72
N THR A 115 21.65 -4.09 14.34
CA THR A 115 22.80 -3.60 13.59
C THR A 115 22.54 -3.39 12.09
N ASP A 116 21.50 -3.99 11.51
CA ASP A 116 21.18 -3.88 10.08
C ASP A 116 20.02 -2.88 9.85
N MET A 117 20.35 -1.60 10.02
CA MET A 117 19.35 -0.53 9.98
C MET A 117 18.74 -0.32 8.60
N ASN A 118 19.44 -0.69 7.52
CA ASN A 118 18.87 -0.63 6.18
C ASN A 118 17.73 -1.63 6.03
N LYS A 119 17.94 -2.89 6.46
CA LYS A 119 16.87 -3.89 6.41
C LYS A 119 15.71 -3.51 7.31
N ASN A 120 15.97 -3.04 8.52
CA ASN A 120 14.89 -2.62 9.43
C ASN A 120 14.09 -1.44 8.88
N ALA A 121 14.74 -0.47 8.22
CA ALA A 121 14.05 0.61 7.53
C ALA A 121 13.17 0.08 6.38
N MET A 122 13.68 -0.85 5.57
CA MET A 122 12.90 -1.50 4.52
C MET A 122 11.71 -2.29 5.08
N THR A 123 11.89 -3.02 6.18
CA THR A 123 10.81 -3.75 6.86
C THR A 123 9.72 -2.80 7.37
N ALA A 124 10.10 -1.65 7.94
CA ALA A 124 9.12 -0.64 8.38
C ALA A 124 8.30 -0.09 7.19
N LEU A 125 8.96 0.23 6.07
CA LEU A 125 8.29 0.67 4.85
C LEU A 125 7.37 -0.41 4.28
N TYR A 126 7.82 -1.67 4.30
CA TYR A 126 7.01 -2.82 3.92
C TYR A 126 5.74 -2.94 4.77
N MET A 127 5.84 -2.82 6.09
CA MET A 127 4.68 -2.87 6.99
C MET A 127 3.66 -1.75 6.71
N ILE A 128 4.14 -0.53 6.47
CA ILE A 128 3.28 0.60 6.04
C ILE A 128 2.59 0.28 4.72
N GLY A 129 3.33 -0.26 3.75
CA GLY A 129 2.80 -0.66 2.45
C GLY A 129 1.73 -1.75 2.57
N CYS A 130 1.95 -2.78 3.40
CA CYS A 130 0.97 -3.85 3.62
C CYS A 130 -0.33 -3.32 4.23
N ARG A 131 -0.26 -2.46 5.25
CA ARG A 131 -1.46 -1.82 5.81
C ARG A 131 -2.21 -1.01 4.76
N LEU A 132 -1.50 -0.26 3.94
CA LEU A 132 -2.13 0.47 2.83
C LEU A 132 -2.78 -0.50 1.83
N GLY A 133 -2.08 -1.56 1.44
CA GLY A 133 -2.57 -2.57 0.51
C GLY A 133 -3.84 -3.26 0.99
N ASP A 134 -3.95 -3.55 2.29
CA ASP A 134 -5.18 -4.09 2.88
C ASP A 134 -6.36 -3.13 2.77
N VAL A 135 -6.14 -1.84 3.02
CA VAL A 135 -7.19 -0.82 2.87
C VAL A 135 -7.58 -0.63 1.40
N LEU A 136 -6.60 -0.63 0.49
CA LEU A 136 -6.84 -0.53 -0.94
C LEU A 136 -7.64 -1.72 -1.46
N TRP A 137 -7.39 -2.92 -0.95
CA TRP A 137 -8.17 -4.12 -1.27
C TRP A 137 -9.64 -3.93 -0.96
N ASP A 138 -9.96 -3.59 0.29
CA ASP A 138 -11.34 -3.44 0.74
C ASP A 138 -12.04 -2.30 -0.01
N ALA A 139 -11.33 -1.19 -0.23
CA ALA A 139 -11.89 -0.01 -0.92
C ALA A 139 -12.12 -0.26 -2.41
N TYR A 140 -11.15 -0.84 -3.12
CA TYR A 140 -11.25 -1.03 -4.56
C TYR A 140 -12.21 -2.17 -4.91
N LYS A 141 -12.24 -3.25 -4.12
CA LYS A 141 -13.27 -4.29 -4.27
C LYS A 141 -14.68 -3.69 -4.16
N LYS A 142 -14.91 -2.87 -3.12
CA LYS A 142 -16.20 -2.20 -2.93
C LYS A 142 -16.54 -1.25 -4.09
N GLU A 143 -15.57 -0.50 -4.60
CA GLU A 143 -15.76 0.38 -5.76
C GLU A 143 -16.25 -0.40 -6.99
N LEU A 144 -15.73 -1.60 -7.23
CA LEU A 144 -16.10 -2.44 -8.37
C LEU A 144 -17.48 -3.12 -8.22
N GLU A 145 -18.00 -3.22 -7.00
CA GLU A 145 -19.33 -3.78 -6.69
C GLU A 145 -20.45 -2.72 -6.77
N THR A 146 -20.12 -1.43 -6.92
CA THR A 146 -21.06 -0.29 -6.90
C THR A 146 -21.41 0.18 -8.31
#